data_AF-A0A1L6RCW6-F1
#
_entry.id   AF-A0A1L6RCW6-F1
#
_cell.length_a   1.000
_cell.length_b   1.000
_cell.length_c   1.000
_cell.angle_alpha   90.00
_cell.angle_beta   90.00
_cell.angle_gamma   90.00
#
_symmetry.space_group_name_H-M   'P 1'
#
loop_
_entity.id
_entity.type
_entity.pdbx_description
1 polymer ?
#
loop_
_entity_poly.entity_id
_entity_poly.type
_entity_poly.pdbx_seq_one_letter_code
_entity_poly.pdbx_strand_id
1 'polypeptide(L)'
;MKLLKGSLKRRREQLGISQADVAEGICHQSLLSRIERTDEISNITVLQQLCARLQLRVSSVAKINELTVTPLTVIRYFIDIGQFEQAANRLESSTLLRRLPVFALPEYNLLRARIALSQNQTNVAMQFLQIALGDAEKHQTELLIEIYTEMGATWAKQGEYVYASEYFERACGIIKGYRPTMRAELGKVIAHTYYHQSKLYLTIDNPQKAMERITQALAILPTSEHFHQIVKLQKLRVKCCEQLSLLKEKSEAKMLMYAAAEFSKDINLQDDVKQYLEDLEIN
;
A
#
# COMPACT_ATOMS: atom_id res chain seq x y z
N MET A 1 1.27 -26.94 -7.13
CA MET A 1 2.23 -26.09 -6.38
C MET A 1 3.50 -26.89 -6.15
N LYS A 2 4.67 -26.24 -6.27
CA LYS A 2 5.96 -26.91 -6.10
C LYS A 2 6.53 -26.65 -4.71
N LEU A 3 6.96 -27.70 -4.03
CA LEU A 3 7.53 -27.65 -2.70
C LEU A 3 9.06 -27.53 -2.79
N LEU A 4 9.66 -27.04 -1.72
CA LEU A 4 11.09 -27.14 -1.49
C LEU A 4 11.46 -28.61 -1.44
N LYS A 5 12.48 -28.97 -2.20
CA LYS A 5 12.85 -30.36 -2.45
C LYS A 5 13.04 -31.13 -1.14
N GLY A 6 12.28 -32.21 -0.97
CA GLY A 6 12.32 -33.10 0.20
C GLY A 6 12.01 -32.42 1.54
N SER A 7 11.34 -31.27 1.56
CA SER A 7 11.05 -30.50 2.78
C SER A 7 10.12 -31.26 3.74
N LEU A 8 8.99 -31.77 3.25
CA LEU A 8 8.04 -32.55 4.04
C LEU A 8 8.66 -33.88 4.53
N LYS A 9 9.34 -34.59 3.63
CA LYS A 9 9.98 -35.87 3.94
C LYS A 9 11.03 -35.74 5.05
N ARG A 10 11.92 -34.76 4.93
CA ARG A 10 12.96 -34.50 5.94
C ARG A 10 12.36 -34.20 7.31
N ARG A 11 11.31 -33.38 7.37
CA ARG A 11 10.65 -33.07 8.64
C ARG A 11 9.95 -34.27 9.25
N ARG A 12 9.27 -35.07 8.43
CA ARG A 12 8.64 -36.32 8.87
C ARG A 12 9.67 -37.27 9.50
N GLU A 13 10.81 -37.44 8.84
CA GLU A 13 11.91 -38.28 9.34
C GLU A 13 12.50 -37.73 10.66
N GLN A 14 12.64 -36.41 10.80
CA GLN A 14 13.07 -35.77 12.06
C GLN A 14 12.10 -36.02 13.22
N LEU A 15 10.80 -36.10 12.94
CA LEU A 15 9.77 -36.39 13.94
C LEU A 15 9.64 -37.90 14.23
N GLY A 16 10.32 -38.76 13.46
CA GLY A 16 10.29 -40.21 13.65
C GLY A 16 8.96 -40.89 13.33
N ILE A 17 8.08 -40.23 12.57
CA ILE A 17 6.71 -40.72 12.27
C ILE A 17 6.60 -41.29 10.85
N SER A 18 5.67 -42.23 10.66
CA SER A 18 5.45 -42.88 9.37
C SER A 18 4.63 -42.00 8.41
N GLN A 19 4.63 -42.34 7.12
CA GLN A 19 3.77 -41.66 6.14
C GLN A 19 2.27 -41.88 6.46
N ALA A 20 1.91 -43.00 7.08
CA ALA A 20 0.53 -43.27 7.47
C ALA A 20 0.09 -42.31 8.58
N ASP A 21 0.92 -42.14 9.61
CA ASP A 21 0.63 -41.26 10.76
C ASP A 21 0.45 -39.79 10.34
N VAL A 22 1.25 -39.34 9.36
CA VAL A 22 1.12 -37.99 8.83
C VAL A 22 -0.15 -37.84 7.98
N ALA A 23 -0.45 -38.83 7.14
CA ALA A 23 -1.56 -38.79 6.21
C ALA A 23 -2.93 -39.01 6.87
N GLU A 24 -2.97 -39.63 8.05
CA GLU A 24 -4.19 -39.99 8.77
C GLU A 24 -5.16 -38.80 8.93
N GLY A 25 -6.41 -38.97 8.49
CA GLY A 25 -7.44 -37.94 8.53
C GLY A 25 -7.19 -36.71 7.64
N ILE A 26 -6.13 -36.70 6.81
CA ILE A 26 -5.83 -35.63 5.85
C ILE A 26 -5.93 -36.15 4.41
N CYS A 27 -5.22 -37.23 4.10
CA CYS A 27 -5.18 -37.79 2.76
C CYS A 27 -4.79 -39.27 2.77
N HIS A 28 -4.86 -39.94 1.61
CA HIS A 28 -4.31 -41.29 1.50
C HIS A 28 -2.78 -41.28 1.62
N GLN A 29 -2.22 -42.30 2.28
CA GLN A 29 -0.76 -42.48 2.42
C GLN A 29 -0.05 -42.55 1.05
N SER A 30 -0.69 -43.10 0.02
CA SER A 30 -0.19 -43.09 -1.36
C SER A 30 -0.08 -41.68 -1.95
N LEU A 31 -0.97 -40.76 -1.59
CA LEU A 31 -0.90 -39.36 -1.98
C LEU A 31 0.29 -38.67 -1.32
N LEU A 32 0.50 -38.88 -0.02
CA LEU A 32 1.66 -38.33 0.69
C LEU A 32 2.97 -38.87 0.12
N SER A 33 3.05 -40.17 -0.17
CA SER A 33 4.22 -40.78 -0.83
C SER A 33 4.52 -40.15 -2.18
N ARG A 34 3.48 -39.89 -3.00
CA ARG A 34 3.62 -39.18 -4.27
C ARG A 34 4.10 -37.74 -4.06
N ILE A 35 3.55 -37.02 -3.08
CA ILE A 35 3.96 -35.65 -2.74
C ILE A 35 5.44 -35.63 -2.33
N GLU A 36 5.87 -36.53 -1.44
CA GLU A 36 7.28 -36.61 -0.99
C GLU A 36 8.25 -37.00 -2.11
N ARG A 37 7.79 -37.71 -3.15
CA ARG A 37 8.61 -38.10 -4.31
C ARG A 37 8.68 -37.02 -5.38
N THR A 38 7.57 -36.32 -5.63
CA THR A 38 7.45 -35.34 -6.72
C THR A 38 7.72 -33.91 -6.26
N ASP A 39 7.69 -33.67 -4.94
CA ASP A 39 7.67 -32.34 -4.35
C ASP A 39 6.54 -31.46 -4.93
N GLU A 40 5.42 -32.07 -5.30
CA GLU A 40 4.29 -31.39 -5.91
C GLU A 40 2.99 -31.73 -5.20
N ILE A 41 2.18 -30.69 -4.96
CA ILE A 41 0.85 -30.80 -4.37
C ILE A 41 -0.15 -29.90 -5.09
N SER A 42 -1.35 -30.42 -5.36
CA SER A 42 -2.40 -29.71 -6.10
C SER A 42 -3.42 -29.01 -5.19
N ASN A 43 -3.47 -29.38 -3.91
CA ASN A 43 -4.47 -28.89 -2.96
C ASN A 43 -3.78 -28.18 -1.77
N ILE A 44 -4.05 -26.88 -1.63
CA ILE A 44 -3.49 -26.04 -0.56
C ILE A 44 -4.00 -26.42 0.83
N THR A 45 -5.25 -26.86 0.95
CA THR A 45 -5.85 -27.28 2.22
C THR A 45 -5.15 -28.53 2.75
N VAL A 46 -4.86 -29.50 1.87
CA VAL A 46 -4.06 -30.68 2.21
C VAL A 46 -2.65 -30.26 2.62
N LEU A 47 -2.02 -29.31 1.91
CA LEU A 47 -0.70 -28.80 2.29
C LEU A 47 -0.71 -28.16 3.69
N GLN A 48 -1.68 -27.30 3.98
CA GLN A 48 -1.82 -26.63 5.27
C GLN A 48 -1.98 -27.64 6.41
N GLN A 49 -2.83 -28.66 6.22
CA GLN A 49 -3.05 -29.70 7.23
C GLN A 49 -1.79 -30.56 7.45
N LEU A 50 -1.08 -30.94 6.38
CA LEU A 50 0.19 -31.68 6.48
C LEU A 50 1.26 -30.83 7.19
N CYS A 51 1.38 -29.55 6.82
CA CYS A 51 2.28 -28.60 7.48
C CYS A 51 1.93 -28.42 8.95
N ALA A 52 0.65 -28.30 9.32
CA ALA A 52 0.21 -28.21 10.71
C ALA A 52 0.63 -29.44 11.51
N ARG A 53 0.45 -30.64 10.95
CA ARG A 53 0.87 -31.89 11.61
C ARG A 53 2.38 -32.02 11.77
N LEU A 54 3.13 -31.58 10.77
CA LEU A 54 4.59 -31.60 10.78
C LEU A 54 5.21 -30.39 11.52
N GLN A 55 4.37 -29.52 12.09
CA GLN A 55 4.76 -28.28 12.77
C GLN A 55 5.64 -27.38 11.88
N LEU A 56 5.24 -27.23 10.62
CA LEU A 56 5.88 -26.38 9.62
C LEU A 56 4.97 -25.21 9.26
N ARG A 57 5.58 -24.09 8.89
CA ARG A 57 4.86 -23.01 8.21
C ARG A 57 4.78 -23.35 6.72
N VAL A 58 3.64 -23.11 6.08
CA VAL A 58 3.51 -23.37 4.63
C VAL A 58 4.56 -22.59 3.82
N SER A 59 4.90 -21.37 4.25
CA SER A 59 5.95 -20.53 3.67
C SER A 59 7.36 -21.13 3.74
N SER A 60 7.63 -22.05 4.68
CA SER A 60 8.94 -22.71 4.80
C SER A 60 9.05 -23.98 3.97
N VAL A 61 7.98 -24.38 3.26
CA VAL A 61 7.87 -25.67 2.57
C VAL A 61 7.47 -25.49 1.11
N ALA A 62 6.57 -24.56 0.80
CA ALA A 62 6.27 -24.22 -0.57
C ALA A 62 7.31 -23.23 -1.08
N LYS A 63 7.93 -23.52 -2.24
CA LYS A 63 8.44 -22.42 -3.06
C LYS A 63 7.18 -21.72 -3.56
N ILE A 64 6.87 -20.55 -3.03
CA ILE A 64 6.11 -19.59 -3.83
C ILE A 64 6.90 -19.51 -5.13
N ASN A 65 6.27 -19.81 -6.26
CA ASN A 65 6.93 -19.65 -7.55
C ASN A 65 7.26 -18.16 -7.65
N GLU A 66 8.47 -17.79 -7.24
CA GLU A 66 9.14 -16.53 -7.56
C GLU A 66 9.50 -16.53 -9.06
N LEU A 67 8.56 -16.95 -9.91
CA LEU A 67 8.59 -16.63 -11.32
C LEU A 67 8.20 -15.15 -11.46
N THR A 68 9.09 -14.29 -10.99
CA THR A 68 9.50 -13.00 -11.57
C THR A 68 8.37 -12.16 -12.21
N VAL A 69 7.24 -12.07 -11.53
CA VAL A 69 6.28 -11.00 -11.76
C VAL A 69 6.15 -10.29 -10.44
N THR A 70 6.68 -9.07 -10.37
CA THR A 70 6.47 -8.20 -9.23
C THR A 70 4.96 -7.94 -9.12
N PRO A 71 4.28 -8.39 -8.05
CA PRO A 71 2.88 -8.09 -7.86
C PRO A 71 2.65 -6.58 -7.82
N LEU A 72 1.49 -6.09 -8.29
CA LEU A 72 1.16 -4.66 -8.22
C LEU A 72 1.27 -4.11 -6.79
N THR A 73 1.01 -4.94 -5.77
CA THR A 73 1.18 -4.58 -4.36
C THR A 73 2.61 -4.20 -4.00
N VAL A 74 3.61 -4.85 -4.60
CA VAL A 74 5.02 -4.50 -4.38
C VAL A 74 5.36 -3.17 -5.07
N ILE A 75 4.85 -2.93 -6.28
CA ILE A 75 5.04 -1.66 -6.99
C ILE A 75 4.38 -0.51 -6.21
N ARG A 76 3.16 -0.73 -5.71
CA ARG A 76 2.43 0.18 -4.84
C ARG A 76 3.21 0.52 -3.58
N TYR A 77 3.84 -0.47 -2.94
CA TYR A 77 4.73 -0.23 -1.81
C TYR A 77 5.88 0.74 -2.16
N PHE A 78 6.58 0.51 -3.28
CA PHE A 78 7.65 1.41 -3.74
C PHE A 78 7.15 2.84 -3.98
N ILE A 79 5.96 3.01 -4.56
CA ILE A 79 5.33 4.33 -4.75
C ILE A 79 5.03 4.98 -3.40
N ASP A 80 4.50 4.24 -2.44
CA ASP A 80 4.06 4.78 -1.15
C ASP A 80 5.24 5.30 -0.32
N ILE A 81 6.39 4.61 -0.38
CA ILE A 81 7.66 5.04 0.23
C ILE A 81 8.44 6.06 -0.63
N GLY A 82 7.92 6.45 -1.79
CA GLY A 82 8.50 7.49 -2.64
C GLY A 82 9.61 7.01 -3.59
N GLN A 83 9.86 5.71 -3.69
CA GLN A 83 10.85 5.11 -4.60
C GLN A 83 10.26 4.92 -6.02
N PHE A 84 9.90 6.03 -6.66
CA PHE A 84 9.20 6.04 -7.95
C PHE A 84 10.02 5.43 -9.10
N GLU A 85 11.35 5.59 -9.11
CA GLU A 85 12.23 5.00 -10.13
C GLU A 85 12.20 3.47 -10.06
N GLN A 86 12.33 2.92 -8.85
CA GLN A 86 12.22 1.49 -8.61
C GLN A 86 10.83 0.94 -8.94
N ALA A 87 9.78 1.73 -8.74
CA ALA A 87 8.43 1.38 -9.14
C ALA A 87 8.30 1.33 -10.67
N ALA A 88 8.81 2.34 -11.38
CA ALA A 88 8.78 2.44 -12.84
C ALA A 88 9.50 1.26 -13.50
N ASN A 89 10.74 0.97 -13.07
CA ASN A 89 11.54 -0.13 -13.60
C ASN A 89 10.83 -1.49 -13.47
N ARG A 90 10.07 -1.70 -12.39
CA ARG A 90 9.31 -2.95 -12.18
C ARG A 90 8.00 -2.98 -12.96
N LEU A 91 7.36 -1.82 -13.15
CA LEU A 91 6.08 -1.70 -13.86
C LEU A 91 6.23 -1.82 -15.39
N GLU A 92 7.40 -1.45 -15.93
CA GLU A 92 7.76 -1.57 -17.36
C GLU A 92 8.16 -2.99 -17.79
N SER A 93 8.19 -3.94 -16.85
CA SER A 93 8.52 -5.33 -17.14
C SER A 93 7.51 -5.96 -18.11
N SER A 94 7.95 -6.35 -19.31
CA SER A 94 7.09 -6.95 -20.34
C SER A 94 6.44 -8.28 -19.90
N THR A 95 7.03 -8.97 -18.91
CA THR A 95 6.47 -10.20 -18.33
C THR A 95 5.27 -9.92 -17.43
N LEU A 96 5.22 -8.75 -16.79
CA LEU A 96 4.10 -8.32 -15.94
C LEU A 96 2.85 -8.12 -16.78
N LEU A 97 2.92 -7.31 -17.84
CA LEU A 97 1.77 -6.97 -18.67
C LEU A 97 1.14 -8.22 -19.31
N ARG A 98 1.95 -9.17 -19.78
CA ARG A 98 1.47 -10.40 -20.43
C ARG A 98 0.67 -11.31 -19.49
N ARG A 99 0.91 -11.22 -18.18
CA ARG A 99 0.32 -12.10 -17.17
C ARG A 99 -0.72 -11.41 -16.30
N LEU A 100 -0.89 -10.10 -16.45
CA LEU A 100 -1.80 -9.33 -15.63
C LEU A 100 -3.25 -9.70 -16.00
N PRO A 101 -4.09 -10.10 -15.04
CA PRO A 101 -5.49 -10.36 -15.31
C PRO A 101 -6.20 -9.05 -15.69
N VAL A 102 -7.23 -9.15 -16.54
CA VAL A 102 -7.98 -7.98 -17.05
C VAL A 102 -8.50 -7.09 -15.92
N PHE A 103 -9.05 -7.69 -14.86
CA PHE A 103 -9.58 -6.95 -13.70
C PHE A 103 -8.52 -6.18 -12.90
N ALA A 104 -7.22 -6.43 -13.11
CA ALA A 104 -6.13 -5.69 -12.49
C ALA A 104 -5.54 -4.58 -13.39
N LEU A 105 -5.99 -4.47 -14.64
CA LEU A 105 -5.60 -3.38 -15.54
C LEU A 105 -5.95 -1.98 -14.99
N PRO A 106 -7.12 -1.76 -14.34
CA PRO A 106 -7.43 -0.48 -13.71
C PRO A 106 -6.39 -0.07 -12.65
N GLU A 107 -5.99 -1.01 -11.77
CA GLU A 107 -4.95 -0.76 -10.77
C GLU A 107 -3.60 -0.48 -11.43
N TYR A 108 -3.22 -1.27 -12.44
CA TYR A 108 -2.00 -1.05 -13.18
C TYR A 108 -1.92 0.36 -13.77
N ASN A 109 -3.00 0.83 -14.41
CA ASN A 109 -3.07 2.18 -14.97
C ASN A 109 -3.06 3.26 -13.88
N LEU A 110 -3.71 3.04 -12.73
CA LEU A 110 -3.58 3.93 -11.57
C LEU A 110 -2.11 4.07 -11.12
N LEU A 111 -1.36 2.97 -11.02
CA LEU A 111 0.05 3.02 -10.62
C LEU A 111 0.92 3.74 -11.66
N ARG A 112 0.64 3.55 -12.96
CA ARG A 112 1.29 4.31 -14.04
C ARG A 112 1.01 5.81 -13.91
N ALA A 113 -0.22 6.19 -13.60
CA ALA A 113 -0.58 7.58 -13.40
C ALA A 113 0.19 8.22 -12.23
N ARG A 114 0.30 7.51 -11.09
CA ARG A 114 1.05 8.00 -9.91
C ARG A 114 2.53 8.23 -10.22
N ILE A 115 3.15 7.34 -11.02
CA ILE A 115 4.53 7.51 -11.49
C ILE A 115 4.66 8.69 -12.46
N ALA A 116 3.76 8.80 -13.44
CA ALA A 116 3.76 9.95 -14.36
C ALA A 116 3.58 11.28 -13.61
N LEU A 117 2.73 11.30 -12.58
CA LEU A 117 2.50 12.47 -11.74
C LEU A 117 3.73 12.86 -10.93
N SER A 118 4.50 11.89 -10.41
CA SER A 118 5.77 12.16 -9.72
C SER A 118 6.82 12.76 -10.65
N GLN A 119 6.79 12.40 -11.94
CA GLN A 119 7.64 12.94 -13.00
C GLN A 119 7.11 14.24 -13.63
N ASN A 120 6.06 14.83 -13.06
CA ASN A 120 5.41 16.05 -13.56
C ASN A 120 4.75 15.94 -14.94
N GLN A 121 4.47 14.72 -15.40
CA GLN A 121 3.78 14.45 -16.66
C GLN A 121 2.25 14.41 -16.43
N THR A 122 1.66 15.55 -16.09
CA THR A 122 0.24 15.63 -15.68
C THR A 122 -0.73 15.16 -16.77
N ASN A 123 -0.46 15.47 -18.04
CA ASN A 123 -1.28 15.02 -19.17
C ASN A 123 -1.27 13.49 -19.31
N VAL A 124 -0.09 12.88 -19.18
CA VAL A 124 0.09 11.42 -19.23
C VAL A 124 -0.59 10.75 -18.04
N ALA A 125 -0.44 11.32 -16.85
CA ALA A 125 -1.13 10.85 -15.65
C ALA A 125 -2.66 10.86 -15.85
N MET A 126 -3.21 11.96 -16.36
CA MET A 126 -4.66 12.08 -16.61
C MET A 126 -5.16 11.05 -17.63
N GLN A 127 -4.40 10.79 -18.70
CA GLN A 127 -4.75 9.76 -19.68
C GLN A 127 -4.85 8.37 -19.03
N PHE A 128 -3.87 7.98 -18.22
CA PHE A 128 -3.93 6.70 -17.51
C PHE A 128 -5.07 6.63 -16.50
N LEU A 129 -5.37 7.74 -15.81
CA LEU A 129 -6.50 7.79 -14.87
C LEU A 129 -7.86 7.67 -15.57
N GLN A 130 -8.01 8.25 -16.76
CA GLN A 130 -9.22 8.10 -17.56
C GLN A 130 -9.41 6.66 -18.03
N ILE A 131 -8.34 6.00 -18.48
CA ILE A 131 -8.37 4.58 -18.84
C ILE A 131 -8.71 3.74 -17.61
N ALA A 132 -8.03 3.97 -16.48
CA ALA A 132 -8.29 3.26 -15.23
C ALA A 132 -9.74 3.42 -14.78
N LEU A 133 -10.32 4.62 -14.88
CA LEU A 133 -11.72 4.89 -14.53
C LEU A 133 -12.70 4.17 -15.47
N GLY A 134 -12.39 4.11 -16.76
CA GLY A 134 -13.23 3.44 -17.76
C GLY A 134 -13.25 1.92 -17.59
N ASP A 135 -12.13 1.34 -17.20
CA ASP A 135 -11.97 -0.11 -17.00
C ASP A 135 -12.35 -0.57 -15.58
N ALA A 136 -12.40 0.34 -14.60
CA ALA A 136 -12.72 0.02 -13.21
C ALA A 136 -14.19 -0.42 -13.06
N GLU A 137 -14.38 -1.59 -12.44
CA GLU A 137 -15.73 -2.06 -12.16
C GLU A 137 -16.34 -1.37 -10.93
N LYS A 138 -17.68 -1.26 -10.89
CA LYS A 138 -18.40 -0.61 -9.78
C LYS A 138 -18.08 -1.19 -8.39
N HIS A 139 -17.79 -2.49 -8.34
CA HIS A 139 -17.47 -3.20 -7.11
C HIS A 139 -16.01 -2.98 -6.64
N GLN A 140 -15.14 -2.40 -7.49
CA GLN A 140 -13.78 -1.99 -7.13
C GLN A 140 -13.78 -0.61 -6.46
N THR A 141 -14.60 -0.47 -5.42
CA THR A 141 -14.95 0.83 -4.84
C THR A 141 -13.76 1.53 -4.17
N GLU A 142 -12.86 0.78 -3.53
CA GLU A 142 -11.60 1.33 -3.01
C GLU A 142 -10.74 1.92 -4.13
N LEU A 143 -10.60 1.19 -5.24
CA LEU A 143 -9.85 1.64 -6.40
C LEU A 143 -10.47 2.90 -7.02
N LEU A 144 -11.81 2.99 -7.08
CA LEU A 144 -12.49 4.19 -7.55
C LEU A 144 -12.20 5.43 -6.69
N ILE A 145 -12.10 5.27 -5.36
CA ILE A 145 -11.68 6.36 -4.46
C ILE A 145 -10.27 6.82 -4.82
N GLU A 146 -9.34 5.89 -5.03
CA GLU A 146 -7.96 6.22 -5.39
C GLU A 146 -7.86 6.90 -6.75
N ILE A 147 -8.57 6.39 -7.77
CA ILE A 147 -8.60 7.00 -9.10
C ILE A 147 -9.10 8.45 -9.01
N TYR A 148 -10.23 8.70 -8.34
CA TYR A 148 -10.73 10.06 -8.17
C TYR A 148 -9.77 10.94 -7.35
N THR A 149 -9.10 10.39 -6.35
CA THR A 149 -8.08 11.12 -5.58
C THR A 149 -6.91 11.55 -6.46
N GLU A 150 -6.37 10.65 -7.27
CA GLU A 150 -5.24 10.94 -8.16
C GLU A 150 -5.66 11.86 -9.32
N MET A 151 -6.91 11.78 -9.80
CA MET A 151 -7.46 12.77 -10.75
C MET A 151 -7.50 14.16 -10.13
N GLY A 152 -8.02 14.28 -8.90
CA GLY A 152 -8.03 15.54 -8.16
C GLY A 152 -6.63 16.10 -7.94
N ALA A 153 -5.67 15.23 -7.57
CA ALA A 153 -4.27 15.61 -7.41
C ALA A 153 -3.63 16.07 -8.73
N THR A 154 -3.98 15.45 -9.85
CA THR A 154 -3.47 15.82 -11.17
C THR A 154 -4.00 17.17 -11.63
N TRP A 155 -5.30 17.43 -11.48
CA TRP A 155 -5.90 18.75 -11.76
C TRP A 155 -5.30 19.84 -10.85
N ALA A 156 -5.12 19.56 -9.56
CA ALA A 156 -4.49 20.51 -8.64
C ALA A 156 -3.06 20.86 -9.09
N LYS A 157 -2.30 19.88 -9.59
CA LYS A 157 -0.95 20.10 -10.12
C LYS A 157 -0.94 20.93 -11.41
N GLN A 158 -2.04 20.93 -12.17
CA GLN A 158 -2.23 21.78 -13.35
C GLN A 158 -2.73 23.19 -13.00
N GLY A 159 -3.01 23.49 -11.73
CA GLY A 159 -3.58 24.77 -11.29
C GLY A 159 -5.10 24.84 -11.37
N GLU A 160 -5.75 23.76 -11.76
CA GLU A 160 -7.19 23.67 -12.02
C GLU A 160 -7.93 23.23 -10.74
N TYR A 161 -8.00 24.13 -9.76
CA TYR A 161 -8.44 23.82 -8.39
C TYR A 161 -9.93 23.48 -8.26
N VAL A 162 -10.78 24.04 -9.12
CA VAL A 162 -12.22 23.75 -9.13
C VAL A 162 -12.43 22.29 -9.49
N TYR A 163 -11.85 21.85 -10.61
CA TYR A 163 -11.89 20.45 -11.03
C TYR A 163 -11.26 19.54 -9.98
N ALA A 164 -10.12 19.94 -9.40
CA ALA A 164 -9.50 19.17 -8.32
C ALA A 164 -10.48 18.90 -7.15
N SER A 165 -11.18 19.94 -6.70
CA SER A 165 -12.18 19.85 -5.63
C SER A 165 -13.35 18.93 -6.00
N GLU A 166 -13.87 19.00 -7.23
CA GLU A 166 -14.95 18.12 -7.69
C GLU A 166 -14.58 16.64 -7.62
N TYR A 167 -13.37 16.28 -8.06
CA TYR A 167 -12.88 14.91 -8.00
C TYR A 167 -12.64 14.44 -6.57
N PHE A 168 -12.12 15.30 -5.69
CA PHE A 168 -12.01 14.96 -4.26
C PHE A 168 -13.39 14.78 -3.60
N GLU A 169 -14.40 15.56 -3.98
CA GLU A 169 -15.76 15.39 -3.46
C GLU A 169 -16.41 14.10 -3.96
N ARG A 170 -16.12 13.65 -5.20
CA ARG A 170 -16.53 12.32 -5.68
C ARG A 170 -15.92 11.21 -4.84
N ALA A 171 -14.62 11.27 -4.56
CA ALA A 171 -13.95 10.34 -3.66
C ALA A 171 -14.59 10.35 -2.26
N CYS A 172 -14.85 11.54 -1.70
CA CYS A 172 -15.52 11.68 -0.40
C CYS A 172 -16.96 11.15 -0.41
N GLY A 173 -17.69 11.30 -1.51
CA GLY A 173 -19.05 10.77 -1.66
C GLY A 173 -19.08 9.25 -1.50
N ILE A 174 -18.11 8.56 -2.11
CA ILE A 174 -17.95 7.11 -1.96
C ILE A 174 -17.58 6.75 -0.52
N ILE A 175 -16.59 7.44 0.08
CA ILE A 175 -16.16 7.23 1.48
C ILE A 175 -17.35 7.38 2.45
N LYS A 176 -18.19 8.40 2.26
CA LYS A 176 -19.39 8.65 3.07
C LYS A 176 -20.40 7.51 2.99
N GLY A 177 -20.47 6.78 1.87
CA GLY A 177 -21.34 5.61 1.70
C GLY A 177 -20.97 4.41 2.58
N TYR A 178 -19.72 4.32 3.07
CA TYR A 178 -19.26 3.23 3.92
C TYR A 178 -19.72 3.35 5.38
N ARG A 179 -19.97 2.19 6.01
CA ARG A 179 -20.19 2.09 7.46
C ARG A 179 -18.89 2.41 8.23
N PRO A 180 -18.97 2.90 9.48
CA PRO A 180 -17.79 3.27 10.27
C PRO A 180 -16.72 2.16 10.37
N THR A 181 -17.12 0.90 10.54
CA THR A 181 -16.19 -0.24 10.62
C THR A 181 -15.41 -0.45 9.32
N MET A 182 -16.08 -0.37 8.17
CA MET A 182 -15.42 -0.49 6.85
C MET A 182 -14.51 0.71 6.56
N ARG A 183 -14.85 1.91 7.05
CA ARG A 183 -13.96 3.08 6.92
C ARG A 183 -12.64 2.89 7.65
N ALA A 184 -12.63 2.19 8.79
CA ALA A 184 -11.40 1.89 9.51
C ALA A 184 -10.48 0.96 8.68
N GLU A 185 -11.05 -0.02 7.98
CA GLU A 185 -10.30 -0.90 7.06
C GLU A 185 -9.71 -0.12 5.87
N LEU A 186 -10.41 0.92 5.41
CA LEU A 186 -9.98 1.83 4.33
C LEU A 186 -9.10 2.99 4.81
N GLY A 187 -8.61 2.95 6.06
CA GLY A 187 -7.95 4.09 6.70
C GLY A 187 -6.80 4.68 5.87
N LYS A 188 -6.00 3.83 5.21
CA LYS A 188 -4.92 4.26 4.33
C LYS A 188 -5.40 5.08 3.12
N VAL A 189 -6.42 4.59 2.42
CA VAL A 189 -6.98 5.23 1.22
C VAL A 189 -7.69 6.52 1.58
N ILE A 190 -8.43 6.53 2.69
CA ILE A 190 -9.10 7.74 3.20
C ILE A 190 -8.06 8.79 3.61
N ALA A 191 -7.03 8.40 4.35
CA ALA A 191 -5.97 9.31 4.74
C ALA A 191 -5.18 9.85 3.54
N HIS A 192 -5.00 9.06 2.47
CA HIS A 192 -4.39 9.52 1.22
C HIS A 192 -5.27 10.56 0.52
N THR A 193 -6.58 10.32 0.46
CA THR A 193 -7.56 11.29 -0.06
C THR A 193 -7.50 12.61 0.71
N TYR A 194 -7.52 12.53 2.04
CA TYR A 194 -7.48 13.71 2.90
C TYR A 194 -6.12 14.42 2.85
N TYR A 195 -5.00 13.71 2.68
CA TYR A 195 -3.70 14.31 2.43
C TYR A 195 -3.74 15.22 1.18
N HIS A 196 -4.30 14.72 0.07
CA HIS A 196 -4.40 15.49 -1.17
C HIS A 196 -5.38 16.68 -1.04
N GLN A 197 -6.51 16.51 -0.36
CA GLN A 197 -7.41 17.63 -0.05
C GLN A 197 -6.72 18.70 0.81
N SER A 198 -5.97 18.29 1.83
CA SER A 198 -5.23 19.20 2.70
C SER A 198 -4.21 20.01 1.92
N LYS A 199 -3.50 19.35 0.99
CA LYS A 199 -2.56 20.02 0.09
C LYS A 199 -3.26 21.04 -0.80
N LEU A 200 -4.41 20.68 -1.39
CA LEU A 200 -5.22 21.62 -2.18
C LEU A 200 -5.65 22.82 -1.33
N TYR A 201 -6.18 22.59 -0.13
CA TYR A 201 -6.63 23.66 0.77
C TYR A 201 -5.50 24.62 1.14
N LEU A 202 -4.29 24.11 1.39
CA LEU A 202 -3.10 24.96 1.57
C LEU A 202 -2.76 25.77 0.32
N THR A 203 -2.89 25.19 -0.88
CA THR A 203 -2.61 25.89 -2.14
C THR A 203 -3.60 27.02 -2.40
N ILE A 204 -4.85 26.89 -1.98
CA ILE A 204 -5.88 27.94 -2.11
C ILE A 204 -5.99 28.83 -0.85
N ASP A 205 -4.94 28.86 -0.02
CA ASP A 205 -4.82 29.71 1.18
C ASP A 205 -5.94 29.49 2.22
N ASN A 206 -6.33 28.23 2.42
CA ASN A 206 -7.27 27.81 3.45
C ASN A 206 -6.63 26.81 4.45
N PRO A 207 -5.69 27.27 5.28
CA PRO A 207 -4.97 26.40 6.21
C PRO A 207 -5.86 25.78 7.30
N GLN A 208 -7.00 26.39 7.63
CA GLN A 208 -7.95 25.84 8.61
C GLN A 208 -8.57 24.54 8.09
N LYS A 209 -9.13 24.55 6.88
CA LYS A 209 -9.68 23.33 6.26
C LYS A 209 -8.62 22.28 6.00
N ALA A 210 -7.39 22.71 5.67
CA ALA A 210 -6.27 21.80 5.54
C ALA A 210 -5.99 21.09 6.88
N MET A 211 -5.93 21.83 7.99
CA MET A 211 -5.72 21.27 9.33
C MET A 211 -6.83 20.29 9.72
N GLU A 212 -8.10 20.61 9.44
CA GLU A 212 -9.22 19.70 9.69
C GLU A 212 -9.04 18.35 8.98
N ARG A 213 -8.68 18.38 7.70
CA ARG A 213 -8.45 17.15 6.91
C ARG A 213 -7.23 16.37 7.38
N ILE A 214 -6.15 17.06 7.77
CA ILE A 214 -4.96 16.40 8.36
C ILE A 214 -5.32 15.68 9.65
N THR A 215 -6.06 16.32 10.55
CA THR A 215 -6.50 15.70 11.82
C THR A 215 -7.39 14.49 11.56
N GLN A 216 -8.33 14.59 10.61
CA GLN A 216 -9.16 13.45 10.20
C GLN A 216 -8.32 12.29 9.63
N ALA A 217 -7.31 12.58 8.82
CA ALA A 217 -6.42 11.59 8.24
C ALA A 217 -5.58 10.86 9.30
N LEU A 218 -5.02 11.61 10.26
CA LEU A 218 -4.23 11.04 11.35
C LEU A 218 -5.08 10.20 12.30
N ALA A 219 -6.34 10.59 12.54
CA ALA A 219 -7.26 9.84 13.41
C ALA A 219 -7.70 8.48 12.83
N ILE A 220 -7.72 8.34 11.50
CA ILE A 220 -8.16 7.11 10.83
C ILE A 220 -7.00 6.18 10.44
N LEU A 221 -5.76 6.67 10.45
CA LEU A 221 -4.59 5.86 10.12
C LEU A 221 -4.30 4.81 11.20
N PRO A 222 -4.08 3.54 10.81
CA PRO A 222 -3.57 2.54 11.75
C PRO A 222 -2.16 2.95 12.20
N THR A 223 -1.99 3.17 13.51
CA THR A 223 -0.77 3.71 14.12
C THR A 223 0.45 2.80 14.02
N SER A 224 0.30 1.52 13.67
CA SER A 224 1.37 0.53 13.80
C SER A 224 2.33 0.38 12.61
N GLU A 225 2.01 0.87 11.40
CA GLU A 225 2.83 0.54 10.20
C GLU A 225 2.95 1.63 9.11
N HIS A 226 2.29 2.78 9.26
CA HIS A 226 2.14 3.77 8.16
C HIS A 226 3.05 5.01 8.30
N PHE A 227 4.30 4.82 8.73
CA PHE A 227 5.21 5.92 9.09
C PHE A 227 5.44 6.94 7.98
N HIS A 228 5.64 6.52 6.72
CA HIS A 228 5.81 7.45 5.59
C HIS A 228 4.59 8.36 5.39
N GLN A 229 3.38 7.82 5.59
CA GLN A 229 2.15 8.60 5.44
C GLN A 229 1.95 9.56 6.61
N ILE A 230 2.29 9.13 7.83
CA ILE A 230 2.32 10.00 9.00
C ILE A 230 3.29 11.16 8.78
N VAL A 231 4.53 10.88 8.34
CA VAL A 231 5.52 11.93 8.03
C VAL A 231 4.98 12.90 6.97
N LYS A 232 4.37 12.41 5.88
CA LYS A 232 3.76 13.27 4.84
C LYS A 232 2.67 14.18 5.41
N LEU A 233 1.80 13.66 6.28
CA LEU A 233 0.74 14.44 6.94
C LEU A 233 1.30 15.47 7.92
N GLN A 234 2.30 15.09 8.73
CA GLN A 234 2.93 16.02 9.66
C GLN A 234 3.72 17.13 8.94
N LYS A 235 4.36 16.84 7.80
CA LYS A 235 4.96 17.87 6.93
C LYS A 235 3.93 18.91 6.47
N LEU A 236 2.70 18.49 6.11
CA LEU A 236 1.62 19.43 5.80
C LEU A 236 1.12 20.17 7.03
N ARG A 237 1.05 19.50 8.20
CA ARG A 237 0.65 20.11 9.47
C ARG A 237 1.58 21.25 9.85
N VAL A 238 2.90 21.07 9.71
CA VAL A 238 3.91 22.11 9.93
C VAL A 238 3.63 23.33 9.06
N LYS A 239 3.38 23.15 7.76
CA LYS A 239 3.05 24.25 6.83
C LYS A 239 1.74 24.96 7.22
N CYS A 240 0.73 24.23 7.64
CA CYS A 240 -0.52 24.82 8.15
C CYS A 240 -0.25 25.67 9.39
N CYS A 241 0.52 25.15 10.35
CA CYS A 241 0.85 25.88 11.57
C CYS A 241 1.67 27.15 11.29
N GLU A 242 2.56 27.13 10.28
CA GLU A 242 3.30 28.32 9.85
C GLU A 242 2.38 29.43 9.32
N GLN A 243 1.46 29.09 8.42
CA GLN A 243 0.48 30.06 7.90
C GLN A 243 -0.47 30.58 8.98
N LEU A 244 -0.80 29.74 9.97
CA LEU A 244 -1.69 30.11 11.09
C LEU A 244 -0.95 30.73 12.29
N SER A 245 0.38 30.86 12.24
CA SER A 245 1.20 31.33 13.36
C SER A 245 1.03 30.51 14.67
N LEU A 246 0.81 29.19 14.54
CA LEU A 246 0.61 28.25 15.65
C LEU A 246 1.93 27.60 16.08
N LEU A 247 2.72 28.31 16.89
CA LEU A 247 4.09 27.89 17.25
C LEU A 247 4.15 26.56 18.02
N LYS A 248 3.23 26.36 18.98
CA LYS A 248 3.23 25.14 19.82
C LYS A 248 2.89 23.89 19.01
N GLU A 249 1.85 23.98 18.20
CA GLU A 249 1.37 22.91 17.32
C GLU A 249 2.38 22.62 16.21
N LYS A 250 3.11 23.64 15.73
CA LYS A 250 4.25 23.46 14.81
C LYS A 250 5.33 22.57 15.45
N SER A 251 5.76 22.89 16.67
CA SER A 251 6.77 22.10 17.38
C SER A 251 6.29 20.68 17.66
N GLU A 252 5.03 20.51 18.05
CA GLU A 252 4.42 19.19 18.23
C GLU A 252 4.42 18.37 16.93
N ALA A 253 4.02 18.97 15.81
CA ALA A 253 4.04 18.32 14.50
C ALA A 253 5.45 17.89 14.08
N LYS A 254 6.46 18.73 14.33
CA LYS A 254 7.88 18.38 14.09
C LYS A 254 8.33 17.18 14.94
N MET A 255 8.00 17.16 16.23
CA MET A 255 8.33 16.05 17.12
C MET A 255 7.69 14.73 16.67
N LEU A 256 6.39 14.75 16.34
CA LEU A 256 5.66 13.56 15.89
C LEU A 256 6.19 13.04 14.54
N MET A 257 6.55 13.96 13.63
CA MET A 257 7.19 13.62 12.37
C MET A 257 8.52 12.91 12.57
N TYR A 258 9.37 13.44 13.45
CA TYR A 258 10.65 12.82 13.79
C TYR A 258 10.48 11.45 14.42
N ALA A 259 9.61 11.33 15.43
CA ALA A 259 9.31 10.06 16.06
C ALA A 259 8.84 9.02 15.03
N ALA A 260 7.95 9.38 14.10
CA ALA A 260 7.50 8.49 13.04
C ALA A 260 8.65 8.06 12.11
N ALA A 261 9.56 8.96 11.75
CA ALA A 261 10.73 8.62 10.95
C ALA A 261 11.67 7.66 11.69
N GLU A 262 11.93 7.88 12.98
CA GLU A 262 12.77 7.00 13.78
C GLU A 262 12.17 5.60 13.97
N PHE A 263 10.87 5.51 14.29
CA PHE A 263 10.19 4.22 14.44
C PHE A 263 10.10 3.44 13.12
N SER A 264 10.17 4.12 11.98
CA SER A 264 10.17 3.47 10.67
C SER A 264 11.41 2.60 10.41
N LYS A 265 12.55 2.95 11.04
CA LYS A 265 13.88 2.38 10.75
C LYS A 265 14.31 2.50 9.27
N ASP A 266 13.68 3.38 8.49
CA ASP A 266 14.10 3.72 7.13
C ASP A 266 15.05 4.93 7.18
N ILE A 267 16.32 4.68 6.82
CA ILE A 267 17.38 5.69 6.81
C ILE A 267 17.00 6.87 5.89
N ASN A 268 16.36 6.61 4.75
CA ASN A 268 15.97 7.68 3.83
C ASN A 268 14.90 8.57 4.46
N LEU A 269 13.93 7.97 5.18
CA LEU A 269 12.88 8.72 5.85
C LEU A 269 13.42 9.52 7.04
N GLN A 270 14.41 8.98 7.76
CA GLN A 270 15.13 9.68 8.82
C GLN A 270 15.89 10.89 8.25
N ASP A 271 16.65 10.70 7.18
CA ASP A 271 17.39 11.76 6.50
C ASP A 271 16.47 12.89 5.99
N ASP A 272 15.33 12.52 5.40
CA ASP A 272 14.29 13.43 4.90
C ASP A 272 13.72 14.38 5.95
N VAL A 273 13.78 13.99 7.23
CA VAL A 273 13.21 14.73 8.37
C VAL A 273 14.26 15.52 9.13
N LYS A 274 15.57 15.25 8.97
CA LYS A 274 16.66 15.94 9.69
C LYS A 274 16.61 17.46 9.60
N GLN A 275 16.30 18.01 8.43
CA GLN A 275 16.17 19.47 8.22
C GLN A 275 15.13 20.15 9.13
N TYR A 276 14.15 19.39 9.65
CA TYR A 276 13.12 19.94 10.55
C TYR A 276 13.54 19.91 12.03
N LEU A 277 14.69 19.30 12.35
CA LEU A 277 15.27 19.24 13.69
C LEU A 277 16.17 20.43 14.02
N GLU A 278 16.77 21.09 13.01
CA GLU A 278 17.69 22.23 13.23
C GLU A 278 17.00 23.41 13.94
N ASP A 279 15.67 23.47 13.88
CA ASP A 279 14.81 24.45 14.55
C ASP A 279 14.26 24.00 15.92
N LEU A 280 14.56 22.77 16.37
CA LEU A 280 14.04 22.24 17.64
C LEU A 280 14.93 22.60 18.83
N GLU A 281 15.83 23.59 18.69
CA GLU A 281 16.57 24.13 19.83
C GLU A 281 15.60 24.60 20.92
N ILE A 282 15.55 23.75 21.95
CA ILE A 282 14.77 23.90 23.16
C ILE A 282 15.41 25.05 23.93
N ASN A 283 14.73 26.20 23.94
CA ASN A 283 14.86 27.17 25.04
C ASN A 283 13.94 26.76 26.18
#